data_AF-A0A7S3RVD9-F1
#
_entry.id   AF-A0A7S3RVD9-F1
#
_cell.length_a   1.000
_cell.length_b   1.000
_cell.length_c   1.000
_cell.angle_alpha   90.00
_cell.angle_beta   90.00
_cell.angle_gamma   90.00
#
_symmetry.space_group_name_H-M   'P 1'
#
loop_
_entity.id
_entity.type
_entity.pdbx_description
1 polymer ?
#
loop_
_entity_poly.entity_id
_entity_poly.type
_entity_poly.pdbx_seq_one_letter_code
_entity_poly.pdbx_strand_id
1 'polypeptide(L)'
;ARLCARHPKTKFLLTVLDASQQHEAAVIASRFANIHLWGSWWYAGLPSLAAEGSAVRLELLGTQFTFCASSAKLHDQLIYKWRQGRKLLARLLTDKYSELVDKGWRISRADIRRDVQTLLGGAYEDFLRKKLQSGSLYGRSSSTSRFFHWRYIKRAIIPSKLQADNPPCTARGVEYQLQQRERKPSHPN
;
A
#
# COMPACT_ATOMS: atom_id res chain seq x y z
N ALA A 1 21.83 0.55 -8.11
CA ALA A 1 21.96 2.01 -7.84
C ALA A 1 22.73 2.79 -8.92
N ARG A 2 23.98 2.42 -9.28
CA ARG A 2 24.82 3.19 -10.23
C ARG A 2 24.18 3.44 -11.60
N LEU A 3 23.52 2.43 -12.17
CA LEU A 3 22.83 2.52 -13.46
C LEU A 3 21.74 3.61 -13.45
N CYS A 4 20.92 3.62 -12.41
CA CYS A 4 19.81 4.56 -12.26
C CYS A 4 20.30 6.00 -12.08
N ALA A 5 21.43 6.19 -11.41
CA ALA A 5 22.07 7.50 -11.27
C ALA A 5 22.68 8.02 -12.57
N ARG A 6 23.29 7.14 -13.39
CA ARG A 6 23.89 7.53 -14.67
C ARG A 6 22.86 7.82 -15.76
N HIS A 7 21.68 7.21 -15.68
CA HIS A 7 20.62 7.35 -16.69
C HIS A 7 19.34 7.92 -16.09
N PRO A 8 19.31 9.22 -15.72
CA PRO A 8 18.16 9.86 -15.08
C PRO A 8 16.88 9.86 -15.91
N LYS A 9 17.02 9.82 -17.24
CA LYS A 9 15.90 9.85 -18.19
C LYS A 9 15.36 8.45 -18.52
N THR A 10 16.08 7.39 -18.16
CA THR A 10 15.69 6.02 -18.44
C THR A 10 14.87 5.46 -17.30
N LYS A 11 13.76 4.81 -17.64
CA LYS A 11 12.89 4.11 -16.69
C LYS A 11 13.36 2.69 -16.51
N PHE A 12 13.48 2.25 -15.26
CA PHE A 12 13.87 0.90 -14.91
C PHE A 12 12.72 0.20 -14.19
N LEU A 13 12.30 -0.94 -14.73
CA LEU A 13 11.43 -1.88 -14.03
C LEU A 13 12.32 -2.92 -13.37
N LEU A 14 12.21 -3.08 -12.05
CA LEU A 14 13.07 -3.95 -11.27
C LEU A 14 12.26 -4.98 -10.50
N THR A 15 12.71 -6.23 -10.56
CA THR A 15 12.29 -7.31 -9.68
C THR A 15 13.54 -8.10 -9.30
N VAL A 16 13.61 -8.58 -8.07
CA VAL A 16 14.76 -9.36 -7.57
C VAL A 16 14.28 -10.76 -7.21
N LEU A 17 15.10 -11.76 -7.54
CA LEU A 17 14.78 -13.17 -7.32
C LEU A 17 15.10 -13.62 -5.89
N ASP A 18 16.17 -13.09 -5.31
CA ASP A 18 16.59 -13.41 -3.96
C ASP A 18 15.69 -12.71 -2.94
N ALA A 19 15.24 -13.47 -1.93
CA ALA A 19 14.44 -12.96 -0.83
C ALA A 19 15.24 -11.97 0.03
N SER A 20 16.53 -12.21 0.22
CA SER A 20 17.39 -11.35 1.05
C SER A 20 17.53 -9.92 0.48
N GLN A 21 17.37 -9.77 -0.84
CA GLN A 21 17.55 -8.51 -1.56
C GLN A 21 16.27 -7.67 -1.65
N GLN A 22 15.13 -8.18 -1.18
CA GLN A 22 13.85 -7.47 -1.30
C GLN A 22 13.87 -6.13 -0.54
N HIS A 23 14.48 -6.10 0.64
CA HIS A 23 14.63 -4.89 1.45
C HIS A 23 15.53 -3.85 0.75
N GLU A 24 16.73 -4.26 0.30
CA GLU A 24 17.65 -3.36 -0.39
C GLU A 24 17.02 -2.79 -1.67
N ALA A 25 16.32 -3.63 -2.45
CA ALA A 25 15.61 -3.20 -3.63
C ALA A 25 14.55 -2.12 -3.31
N ALA A 26 13.80 -2.29 -2.22
CA ALA A 26 12.80 -1.30 -1.77
C ALA A 26 13.45 0.01 -1.32
N VAL A 27 14.58 -0.03 -0.62
CA VAL A 27 15.35 1.17 -0.23
C VAL A 27 15.89 1.91 -1.47
N ILE A 28 16.39 1.18 -2.46
CA ILE A 28 16.85 1.79 -3.71
C ILE A 28 15.68 2.44 -4.45
N ALA A 29 14.51 1.78 -4.51
CA ALA A 29 13.32 2.31 -5.17
C ALA A 29 12.76 3.56 -4.47
N SER A 30 12.88 3.68 -3.14
CA SER A 30 12.44 4.89 -2.42
C SER A 30 13.31 6.11 -2.75
N ARG A 31 14.59 5.88 -3.10
CA ARG A 31 15.55 6.93 -3.45
C ARG A 31 15.43 7.40 -4.89
N PHE A 32 15.23 6.47 -5.83
CA PHE A 32 15.32 6.75 -7.27
C PHE A 32 13.95 6.82 -7.93
N ALA A 33 13.58 8.01 -8.40
CA ALA A 33 12.31 8.27 -9.06
C ALA A 33 12.14 7.56 -10.42
N ASN A 34 13.22 7.03 -10.99
CA ASN A 34 13.27 6.33 -12.27
C ASN A 34 13.29 4.79 -12.13
N ILE A 35 13.06 4.26 -10.93
CA ILE A 35 12.91 2.83 -10.68
C ILE A 35 11.48 2.54 -10.24
N HIS A 36 10.93 1.44 -10.72
CA HIS A 36 9.65 0.91 -10.25
C HIS A 36 9.81 -0.58 -9.92
N LEU A 37 9.47 -0.94 -8.69
CA LEU A 37 9.44 -2.34 -8.28
C LEU A 37 8.13 -2.98 -8.72
N TRP A 38 8.24 -4.22 -9.21
CA TRP A 38 7.07 -4.98 -9.60
C TRP A 38 7.22 -6.45 -9.22
N GLY A 39 6.13 -7.01 -8.74
CA GLY A 39 5.92 -8.46 -8.59
C GLY A 39 6.89 -9.18 -7.67
N SER A 40 6.69 -10.48 -7.55
CA SER A 40 7.64 -11.41 -6.96
C SER A 40 7.84 -12.53 -7.98
N TRP A 41 8.98 -12.49 -8.66
CA TRP A 41 9.21 -13.30 -9.85
C TRP A 41 9.71 -14.71 -9.51
N TRP A 42 9.19 -15.71 -10.21
CA TRP A 42 9.62 -17.11 -10.13
C TRP A 42 9.64 -17.64 -8.68
N TYR A 43 10.83 -17.93 -8.11
CA TYR A 43 10.96 -18.48 -6.77
C TYR A 43 10.59 -17.47 -5.67
N ALA A 44 10.79 -16.17 -5.90
CA ALA A 44 10.29 -15.13 -5.00
C ALA A 44 8.74 -15.09 -4.96
N GLY A 45 8.07 -15.68 -5.95
CA GLY A 45 6.62 -15.78 -6.04
C GLY A 45 5.99 -16.82 -5.10
N LEU A 46 6.79 -17.57 -4.33
CA LEU A 46 6.26 -18.45 -3.29
C LEU A 46 5.46 -17.64 -2.26
N PRO A 47 4.31 -18.13 -1.74
CA PRO A 47 3.42 -17.32 -0.93
C PRO A 47 4.04 -16.72 0.32
N SER A 48 4.96 -17.45 0.99
CA SER A 48 5.70 -16.96 2.16
C SER A 48 6.63 -15.81 1.80
N LEU A 49 7.47 -16.00 0.79
CA LEU A 49 8.44 -14.99 0.32
C LEU A 49 7.76 -13.77 -0.30
N ALA A 50 6.69 -14.00 -1.07
CA ALA A 50 5.89 -12.93 -1.65
C ALA A 50 5.18 -12.12 -0.58
N ALA A 51 4.73 -12.74 0.51
CA ALA A 51 4.14 -12.04 1.64
C ALA A 51 5.15 -11.12 2.33
N GLU A 52 6.32 -11.66 2.69
CA GLU A 52 7.39 -10.93 3.36
C GLU A 52 7.90 -9.77 2.48
N GLY A 53 8.27 -10.05 1.23
CA GLY A 53 8.76 -9.03 0.31
C GLY A 53 7.73 -7.94 0.03
N SER A 54 6.44 -8.28 -0.05
CA SER A 54 5.37 -7.29 -0.26
C SER A 54 5.07 -6.47 0.98
N ALA A 55 5.20 -7.05 2.18
CA ALA A 55 5.06 -6.32 3.44
C ALA A 55 6.16 -5.25 3.57
N VAL A 56 7.42 -5.62 3.32
CA VAL A 56 8.56 -4.69 3.33
C VAL A 56 8.36 -3.55 2.33
N ARG A 57 7.86 -3.86 1.12
CA ARG A 57 7.56 -2.85 0.10
C ARG A 57 6.42 -1.93 0.52
N LEU A 58 5.34 -2.45 1.12
CA LEU A 58 4.24 -1.64 1.63
C LEU A 58 4.72 -0.68 2.74
N GLU A 59 5.65 -1.11 3.58
CA GLU A 59 6.21 -0.29 4.66
C GLU A 59 7.13 0.82 4.15
N LEU A 60 8.00 0.52 3.16
CA LEU A 60 8.98 1.48 2.65
C LEU A 60 8.44 2.38 1.53
N LEU A 61 7.56 1.87 0.67
CA LEU A 61 7.08 2.55 -0.54
C LEU A 61 5.60 2.93 -0.47
N GLY A 62 4.85 2.42 0.51
CA GLY A 62 3.40 2.54 0.52
C GLY A 62 2.79 1.84 -0.69
N THR A 63 2.03 2.58 -1.49
CA THR A 63 1.37 2.06 -2.71
C THR A 63 2.19 2.24 -3.99
N GLN A 64 3.41 2.77 -3.90
CA GLN A 64 4.22 3.16 -5.07
C GLN A 64 5.02 1.99 -5.67
N PHE A 65 4.38 0.83 -5.81
CA PHE A 65 4.93 -0.34 -6.48
C PHE A 65 3.81 -1.19 -7.07
N THR A 66 4.13 -2.10 -7.99
CA THR A 66 3.14 -3.05 -8.52
C THR A 66 3.24 -4.38 -7.78
N PHE A 67 2.12 -4.82 -7.19
CA PHE A 67 2.12 -5.95 -6.28
C PHE A 67 2.42 -7.29 -6.97
N CYS A 68 1.72 -7.62 -8.06
CA CYS A 68 1.82 -8.94 -8.68
C CYS A 68 2.00 -8.85 -10.19
N ALA A 69 2.76 -9.80 -10.71
CA ALA A 69 2.79 -10.16 -12.12
C ALA A 69 2.73 -11.69 -12.20
N SER A 70 1.87 -12.21 -13.07
CA SER A 70 1.59 -13.65 -13.13
C SER A 70 2.72 -14.44 -13.80
N SER A 71 3.50 -13.81 -14.69
CA SER A 71 4.49 -14.46 -15.58
C SER A 71 3.95 -15.80 -16.12
N ALA A 72 2.66 -15.82 -16.46
CA ALA A 72 1.95 -17.02 -16.85
C ALA A 72 2.43 -17.46 -18.22
N LYS A 73 2.85 -18.72 -18.34
CA LYS A 73 3.21 -19.33 -19.63
C LYS A 73 1.99 -19.97 -20.30
N LEU A 74 1.00 -20.33 -19.49
CA LEU A 74 -0.28 -20.91 -19.91
C LEU A 74 -1.42 -20.02 -19.44
N HIS A 75 -2.45 -19.87 -20.27
CA HIS A 75 -3.58 -18.99 -19.99
C HIS A 75 -4.28 -19.34 -18.66
N ASP A 76 -4.52 -20.62 -18.40
CA ASP A 76 -5.19 -21.11 -17.19
C ASP A 76 -4.42 -20.75 -15.91
N GLN A 77 -3.09 -20.52 -16.01
CA GLN A 77 -2.30 -20.10 -14.88
C GLN A 77 -2.68 -18.71 -14.38
N LEU A 78 -3.23 -17.85 -15.25
CA LEU A 78 -3.68 -16.51 -14.85
C LEU A 78 -4.73 -16.61 -13.75
N ILE A 79 -5.71 -17.50 -13.90
CA ILE A 79 -6.86 -17.59 -12.99
C ILE A 79 -6.40 -17.89 -11.56
N TYR A 80 -5.61 -18.96 -11.36
CA TYR A 80 -5.21 -19.34 -10.00
C TYR A 80 -4.16 -18.39 -9.41
N LYS A 81 -3.20 -17.91 -10.22
CA LYS A 81 -2.16 -16.99 -9.74
C LYS A 81 -2.75 -15.66 -9.30
N TRP A 82 -3.68 -15.10 -10.08
CA TRP A 82 -4.37 -13.87 -9.69
C TRP A 82 -5.29 -14.09 -8.50
N ARG A 83 -5.98 -15.23 -8.40
CA ARG A 83 -6.80 -15.55 -7.23
C ARG A 83 -5.94 -15.61 -5.95
N GLN A 84 -4.79 -16.29 -6.01
CA GLN A 84 -3.86 -16.40 -4.90
C GLN A 84 -3.22 -15.05 -4.54
N GLY A 85 -2.79 -14.29 -5.55
CA GLY A 85 -2.23 -12.95 -5.37
C GLY A 85 -3.22 -11.99 -4.72
N ARG A 86 -4.49 -11.97 -5.17
CA ARG A 86 -5.54 -11.14 -4.54
C ARG A 86 -5.81 -11.52 -3.10
N LYS A 87 -5.80 -12.82 -2.78
CA LYS A 87 -5.97 -13.30 -1.39
C LYS A 87 -4.81 -12.83 -0.50
N LEU A 88 -3.57 -12.91 -1.00
CA LEU A 88 -2.39 -12.42 -0.29
C LEU A 88 -2.44 -10.89 -0.09
N LEU A 89 -2.75 -10.13 -1.15
CA LEU A 89 -2.86 -8.68 -1.07
C LEU A 89 -3.94 -8.24 -0.08
N ALA A 90 -5.11 -8.89 -0.11
CA ALA A 90 -6.20 -8.58 0.81
C ALA A 90 -5.78 -8.79 2.26
N ARG A 91 -5.06 -9.87 2.58
CA ARG A 91 -4.51 -10.11 3.91
C ARG A 91 -3.56 -8.99 4.33
N LEU A 92 -2.54 -8.70 3.52
CA LEU A 92 -1.53 -7.68 3.83
C LEU A 92 -2.14 -6.29 4.05
N LEU A 93 -3.08 -5.89 3.18
CA LEU A 93 -3.76 -4.61 3.32
C LEU A 93 -4.68 -4.59 4.55
N THR A 94 -5.35 -5.69 4.87
CA THR A 94 -6.20 -5.78 6.06
C THR A 94 -5.38 -5.59 7.32
N ASP A 95 -4.21 -6.22 7.41
CA ASP A 95 -3.30 -6.07 8.55
C ASP A 95 -2.87 -4.59 8.68
N LYS A 96 -2.40 -3.97 7.59
CA LYS A 96 -1.95 -2.56 7.59
C LYS A 96 -3.05 -1.54 7.85
N TYR A 97 -4.25 -1.75 7.31
CA TYR A 97 -5.36 -0.84 7.58
C TYR A 97 -5.90 -1.01 9.01
N SER A 98 -5.91 -2.22 9.56
CA SER A 98 -6.28 -2.44 10.97
C SER A 98 -5.33 -1.67 11.90
N GLU A 99 -4.01 -1.77 11.68
CA GLU A 99 -3.02 -1.00 12.45
C GLU A 99 -3.25 0.52 12.37
N LEU A 100 -3.71 1.02 11.22
CA LEU A 100 -4.01 2.44 11.03
C LEU A 100 -5.30 2.83 11.78
N VAL A 101 -6.35 2.01 11.72
CA VAL A 101 -7.59 2.24 12.47
C VAL A 101 -7.32 2.25 13.97
N ASP A 102 -6.51 1.32 14.47
CA ASP A 102 -6.13 1.25 15.90
C ASP A 102 -5.38 2.50 16.37
N LYS A 103 -4.62 3.12 15.47
CA LYS A 103 -3.94 4.42 15.69
C LYS A 103 -4.87 5.62 15.54
N GLY A 104 -6.17 5.41 15.35
CA GLY A 104 -7.20 6.45 15.23
C GLY A 104 -7.39 7.02 13.83
N TRP A 105 -6.82 6.40 12.78
CA TRP A 105 -7.02 6.87 11.41
C TRP A 105 -8.40 6.47 10.88
N ARG A 106 -9.08 7.42 10.24
CA ARG A 106 -10.33 7.16 9.52
C ARG A 106 -10.01 6.76 8.08
N ILE A 107 -10.38 5.54 7.70
CA ILE A 107 -10.18 5.00 6.35
C ILE A 107 -11.53 4.81 5.68
N SER A 108 -11.68 5.35 4.47
CA SER A 108 -12.89 5.18 3.67
C SER A 108 -12.78 4.01 2.70
N ARG A 109 -13.93 3.49 2.24
CA ARG A 109 -13.95 2.50 1.14
C ARG A 109 -13.34 3.04 -0.16
N ALA A 110 -13.40 4.35 -0.37
CA ALA A 110 -12.81 5.00 -1.55
C ALA A 110 -11.27 4.97 -1.49
N ASP A 111 -10.68 5.18 -0.31
CA ASP A 111 -9.23 5.08 -0.11
C ASP A 111 -8.73 3.66 -0.38
N ILE A 112 -9.40 2.64 0.18
CA ILE A 112 -9.04 1.24 -0.04
C ILE A 112 -9.12 0.91 -1.54
N ARG A 113 -10.19 1.34 -2.23
CA ARG A 113 -10.37 1.10 -3.66
C ARG A 113 -9.25 1.73 -4.48
N ARG A 114 -8.91 2.99 -4.19
CA ARG A 114 -7.81 3.70 -4.85
C ARG A 114 -6.50 2.93 -4.66
N ASP A 115 -6.19 2.56 -3.44
CA ASP A 115 -4.89 1.96 -3.12
C ASP A 115 -4.76 0.54 -3.72
N VAL A 116 -5.85 -0.23 -3.74
CA VAL A 116 -5.90 -1.51 -4.48
C VAL A 116 -5.72 -1.30 -5.98
N GLN A 117 -6.40 -0.32 -6.58
CA GLN A 117 -6.25 -0.01 -8.02
C GLN A 117 -4.80 0.41 -8.34
N THR A 118 -4.18 1.21 -7.48
CA THR A 118 -2.78 1.61 -7.60
C THR A 118 -1.86 0.38 -7.56
N LEU A 119 -2.01 -0.51 -6.58
CA LEU A 119 -1.16 -1.70 -6.43
C LEU A 119 -1.35 -2.75 -7.53
N LEU A 120 -2.55 -2.86 -8.10
CA LEU A 120 -2.89 -3.85 -9.15
C LEU A 120 -2.64 -3.36 -10.58
N GLY A 121 -1.98 -2.22 -10.77
CA GLY A 121 -1.58 -1.76 -12.10
C GLY A 121 -1.46 -0.24 -12.22
N GLY A 122 -2.24 0.52 -11.45
CA GLY A 122 -2.23 1.98 -11.53
C GLY A 122 -0.85 2.60 -11.30
N ALA A 123 -0.07 2.08 -10.35
CA ALA A 123 1.29 2.53 -10.07
C ALA A 123 2.23 2.32 -11.27
N TYR A 124 2.06 1.21 -12.00
CA TYR A 124 2.83 0.92 -13.20
C TYR A 124 2.49 1.90 -14.32
N GLU A 125 1.20 2.15 -14.54
CA GLU A 125 0.77 3.11 -15.55
C GLU A 125 1.21 4.55 -15.21
N ASP A 126 1.11 4.95 -13.94
CA ASP A 126 1.59 6.24 -13.46
C ASP A 126 3.09 6.39 -13.69
N PHE A 127 3.85 5.33 -13.44
CA PHE A 127 5.28 5.29 -13.72
C PHE A 127 5.58 5.42 -15.22
N LEU A 128 4.81 4.76 -16.09
CA LEU A 128 4.93 4.89 -17.54
C LEU A 128 4.54 6.29 -18.06
N ARG A 129 3.58 6.97 -17.43
CA ARG A 129 3.20 8.35 -17.78
C ARG A 129 4.20 9.40 -17.29
N LYS A 130 4.97 9.09 -16.25
CA LYS A 130 5.93 10.02 -15.63
C LYS A 130 6.97 10.55 -16.62
N LYS A 131 7.08 11.87 -16.77
CA LYS A 131 8.19 12.50 -17.54
C LYS A 131 9.40 12.66 -16.61
N LEU A 132 10.55 12.11 -17.01
CA LEU A 132 11.79 12.21 -16.27
C LEU A 132 12.63 13.37 -16.81
N GLN A 133 12.99 14.33 -15.95
CA GLN A 133 13.87 15.44 -16.29
C GLN A 133 15.28 15.20 -15.77
N SER A 134 16.29 15.74 -16.47
CA SER A 134 17.71 15.49 -16.25
C SER A 134 18.22 15.86 -14.85
N GLY A 135 17.51 16.72 -14.11
CA GLY A 135 17.99 17.34 -12.86
C GLY A 135 17.42 16.79 -11.55
N SER A 136 16.42 15.89 -11.58
CA SER A 136 15.73 15.41 -10.36
C SER A 136 15.83 13.89 -10.21
N LEU A 137 17.06 13.37 -10.09
CA LEU A 137 17.28 11.95 -9.72
C LEU A 137 16.81 11.65 -8.30
N TYR A 138 17.10 12.59 -7.41
CA TYR A 138 16.59 12.62 -6.04
C TYR A 138 15.21 13.23 -6.09
N GLY A 139 14.21 12.52 -5.57
CA GLY A 139 12.83 12.92 -5.70
C GLY A 139 12.49 14.28 -5.07
N ARG A 140 12.65 15.38 -5.80
CA ARG A 140 11.87 16.62 -5.63
C ARG A 140 11.13 16.92 -6.92
N SER A 141 9.93 16.36 -7.07
CA SER A 141 8.90 17.03 -7.86
C SER A 141 7.69 17.28 -6.98
N SER A 142 7.33 18.55 -7.00
CA SER A 142 6.19 19.26 -6.45
C SER A 142 4.84 18.79 -6.99
N SER A 143 4.72 17.52 -7.39
CA SER A 143 3.41 16.93 -7.70
C SER A 143 2.81 16.42 -6.39
N THR A 144 1.69 17.03 -6.04
CA THR A 144 0.82 16.86 -4.86
C THR A 144 0.46 15.40 -4.52
N SER A 145 0.77 14.43 -5.39
CA SER A 145 0.60 12.99 -5.14
C SER A 145 1.71 12.38 -4.27
N ARG A 146 2.96 12.90 -4.35
CA ARG A 146 4.06 12.51 -3.42
C ARG A 146 3.82 12.95 -1.98
N PHE A 147 2.93 13.93 -1.81
CA PHE A 147 2.57 14.48 -0.51
C PHE A 147 1.53 13.65 0.24
N PHE A 148 0.90 12.64 -0.36
CA PHE A 148 -0.09 11.85 0.38
C PHE A 148 0.57 11.02 1.49
N HIS A 149 1.69 10.34 1.23
CA HIS A 149 2.38 9.56 2.27
C HIS A 149 3.12 10.45 3.30
N TRP A 150 3.75 11.56 2.86
CA TRP A 150 4.46 12.48 3.76
C TRP A 150 3.53 13.47 4.50
N ARG A 151 2.31 13.76 4.03
CA ARG A 151 1.28 14.46 4.84
C ARG A 151 0.81 13.62 6.02
N TYR A 152 0.77 12.29 5.87
CA TYR A 152 0.41 11.38 6.96
C TYR A 152 1.49 11.35 8.05
N ILE A 153 2.77 11.35 7.66
CA ILE A 153 3.90 11.39 8.61
C ILE A 153 4.13 12.81 9.18
N LYS A 154 4.00 13.89 8.39
CA LYS A 154 4.13 15.26 8.92
C LYS A 154 3.01 15.65 9.88
N ARG A 155 1.78 15.13 9.72
CA ARG A 155 0.70 15.32 10.71
C ARG A 155 1.00 14.63 12.05
N ALA A 156 1.89 13.64 12.08
CA ALA A 156 2.29 12.95 13.31
C ALA A 156 3.36 13.71 14.12
N ILE A 157 4.03 14.72 13.54
CA ILE A 157 5.15 15.44 14.19
C ILE A 157 4.71 16.82 14.74
N ILE A 158 3.57 17.36 14.29
CA ILE A 158 3.04 18.63 14.82
C ILE A 158 1.67 18.36 15.48
N PRO A 159 1.58 18.33 16.82
CA PRO A 159 0.29 18.34 17.49
C PRO A 159 -0.30 19.74 17.31
N SER A 160 -1.04 19.97 16.23
CA SER A 160 -1.85 21.17 16.08
C SER A 160 -3.16 20.97 16.85
N LYS A 161 -3.12 21.33 18.14
CA LYS A 161 -4.30 21.92 18.79
C LYS A 161 -4.74 23.08 17.91
N LEU A 162 -5.90 22.93 17.26
CA LEU A 162 -6.78 23.95 16.64
C LEU A 162 -7.41 23.39 15.36
N GLN A 163 -8.43 22.54 15.55
CA GLN A 163 -9.63 22.63 14.73
C GLN A 163 -10.80 22.22 15.62
N ALA A 164 -11.27 23.22 16.36
CA ALA A 164 -12.64 23.26 16.85
C ALA A 164 -13.59 23.26 15.65
N ASP A 165 -14.81 22.78 15.91
CA ASP A 165 -16.02 22.88 15.09
C ASP A 165 -16.18 21.86 13.94
N ASN A 166 -16.59 20.65 14.33
CA ASN A 166 -17.77 20.01 13.73
C ASN A 166 -18.33 18.92 14.68
N PRO A 167 -19.65 18.88 14.94
CA PRO A 167 -20.22 17.98 15.94
C PRO A 167 -20.13 16.50 15.50
N PRO A 168 -20.05 15.55 16.45
CA PRO A 168 -19.96 14.14 16.14
C PRO A 168 -21.29 13.65 15.53
N CYS A 169 -21.22 13.05 14.34
CA CYS A 169 -22.26 12.13 13.88
C CYS A 169 -22.45 11.07 14.94
N THR A 170 -23.59 11.20 15.61
CA THR A 170 -24.08 10.47 16.77
C THR A 170 -23.76 8.97 16.77
N ALA A 171 -23.20 8.54 17.89
CA ALA A 171 -23.15 7.17 18.37
C ALA A 171 -24.56 6.60 18.63
N ARG A 172 -25.35 6.36 17.57
CA ARG A 172 -26.65 5.66 17.66
C ARG A 172 -26.62 4.20 17.19
N GLY A 173 -25.45 3.67 16.85
CA GLY A 173 -25.31 2.29 16.36
C GLY A 173 -24.90 1.26 17.43
N VAL A 174 -24.29 1.69 18.53
CA VAL A 174 -23.66 0.77 19.51
C VAL A 174 -24.46 0.66 20.81
N GLU A 175 -25.24 1.68 21.19
CA GLU A 175 -26.13 1.63 22.36
C GLU A 175 -27.33 0.67 22.19
N TYR A 176 -27.76 0.41 20.96
CA TYR A 176 -28.92 -0.47 20.72
C TYR A 176 -28.62 -1.96 20.98
N GLN A 177 -27.34 -2.38 20.95
CA GLN A 177 -26.99 -3.78 21.24
C GLN A 177 -26.69 -4.05 22.71
N LEU A 178 -26.36 -3.03 23.51
CA LEU A 178 -26.13 -3.18 24.94
C LEU A 178 -27.43 -3.14 25.76
N GLN A 179 -28.42 -2.34 25.36
CA GLN A 179 -29.74 -2.30 26.03
C GLN A 179 -30.62 -3.55 25.80
N GLN A 180 -30.35 -4.35 24.76
CA GLN A 180 -31.09 -5.60 24.48
C GLN A 180 -30.54 -6.82 25.25
N ARG A 181 -29.35 -6.70 25.87
CA ARG A 181 -28.80 -7.76 26.74
C ARG A 181 -29.26 -7.64 28.20
N GLU A 182 -29.69 -6.47 28.63
CA GLU A 182 -30.08 -6.20 30.04
C GLU A 182 -31.58 -6.35 30.32
N ARG A 183 -32.41 -6.66 29.31
CA ARG A 183 -33.84 -6.99 29.49
C ARG A 183 -34.10 -8.48 29.23
N LYS A 184 -33.68 -9.35 30.15
CA LYS A 184 -34.33 -10.65 30.36
C LYS A 184 -35.15 -10.57 31.66
N PRO A 185 -36.49 -10.69 31.61
CA PRO A 185 -37.29 -10.76 32.81
C PRO A 185 -37.10 -12.12 33.51
N SER A 186 -36.85 -12.06 34.81
CA SER A 186 -37.05 -13.16 35.76
C SER A 186 -38.50 -13.62 35.72
N HIS A 187 -38.74 -14.90 35.40
CA HIS A 187 -40.04 -15.54 35.59
C HIS A 187 -40.31 -15.74 37.08
N PRO A 188 -41.51 -15.41 37.60
CA PRO A 188 -41.96 -15.85 38.91
C PRO A 188 -42.78 -17.16 38.84
N ASN A 189 -42.57 -17.97 39.89
CA ASN A 189 -43.17 -19.27 40.27
C ASN A 189 -42.75 -20.50 39.47
#